data_AF-A0A0P0VFY4-F1
#
_entry.id   AF-A0A0P0VFY4-F1
#
_cell.length_a   1.000
_cell.length_b   1.000
_cell.length_c   1.000
_cell.angle_alpha   90.00
_cell.angle_beta   90.00
_cell.angle_gamma   90.00
#
_symmetry.space_group_name_H-M   'P 1'
#
loop_
_entity.id
_entity.type
_entity.pdbx_description
1 polymer ?
#
loop_
_entity_poly.entity_id
_entity_poly.type
_entity_poly.pdbx_seq_one_letter_code
_entity_poly.pdbx_strand_id
1 'polypeptide(L)'
;MNDVLYQLYTITNDQKHLTLAHLFDKPCFLGLLAVQADSISGFHSNTHIPVVIGAQMRYEVTGDLLYKQIATFFMDTINSSHSYATGGTSAGEFWTNPKRLADTLSTENEESCTTYNMLKVSRNLFRWTKELSYADYYERALINGVLSIQRGTDPGVMIYMLPQAPGRSKAVSYHGWGTKYDSFWCCYGTGIESFSKLGDSIYFEEKGDRPVLNIIQYIPSAYNWKAAGLTVNQQLKPISSLDMFLQVSLSTSAKTNGQSATLNVRIPSWTSANGAKATLNDNDLGLMSPGSFLSISKQWNSDDHLSLQFPITLRTEAIKDDRPEYASLQAILFGPFVLAGLSTGDWNAEAGNTSAISDWISPVPSSYNSQLVTFTQESSGKTFVLSSANGSLTMQERPTVDGTDTAIHATFRVHPQDSAGQLDTQGATLKGTSVQIEPFDLPGTVITNNLTQSAQKSSDSLFNIVPGLDGNPNSVSLELGTKPGCFLVIGVDYSVGTKIQVSCKSSLPSINGIFEQAASFVQAAPLRQYHPISFIAKGVKRNFLLEPLYSLRDEFYTVYFNLGA
;
A
#
# COMPACT_ATOMS: atom_id res chain seq x y z
N MET A 1 22.42 21.11 -9.52
CA MET A 1 23.58 22.01 -9.45
C MET A 1 23.30 23.26 -8.64
N ASN A 2 22.24 24.03 -8.94
CA ASN A 2 21.88 25.21 -8.14
C ASN A 2 21.74 24.88 -6.64
N ASP A 3 21.01 23.82 -6.27
CA ASP A 3 20.85 23.37 -4.87
C ASP A 3 22.20 23.21 -4.14
N VAL A 4 23.07 22.32 -4.61
CA VAL A 4 24.36 22.04 -3.97
C VAL A 4 25.30 23.26 -3.93
N LEU A 5 25.25 24.16 -4.92
CA LEU A 5 26.10 25.35 -4.95
C LEU A 5 25.60 26.44 -3.98
N TYR A 6 24.28 26.61 -3.83
CA TYR A 6 23.72 27.46 -2.78
C TYR A 6 24.06 26.90 -1.39
N GLN A 7 23.99 25.58 -1.19
CA GLN A 7 24.45 24.95 0.06
C GLN A 7 25.96 25.14 0.28
N LEU A 8 26.78 24.98 -0.76
CA LEU A 8 28.22 25.20 -0.64
C LEU A 8 28.55 26.65 -0.23
N TYR A 9 27.77 27.61 -0.71
CA TYR A 9 27.89 29.00 -0.26
C TYR A 9 27.60 29.17 1.24
N THR A 10 26.60 28.50 1.82
CA THR A 10 26.32 28.63 3.27
C THR A 10 27.44 28.06 4.15
N ILE A 11 28.23 27.12 3.62
CA ILE A 11 29.38 26.53 4.31
C ILE A 11 30.63 27.40 4.16
N THR A 12 30.89 27.91 2.95
CA THR A 12 32.17 28.57 2.60
C THR A 12 32.14 30.09 2.68
N ASN A 13 30.95 30.68 2.56
CA ASN A 13 30.73 32.11 2.38
C ASN A 13 31.49 32.75 1.19
N ASP A 14 31.94 31.93 0.21
CA ASP A 14 32.58 32.43 -1.01
C ASP A 14 31.52 32.82 -2.05
N GLN A 15 31.44 34.11 -2.35
CA GLN A 15 30.51 34.70 -3.30
C GLN A 15 30.54 34.03 -4.69
N LYS A 16 31.66 33.43 -5.11
CA LYS A 16 31.74 32.69 -6.38
C LYS A 16 30.76 31.51 -6.43
N HIS A 17 30.54 30.83 -5.31
CA HIS A 17 29.57 29.73 -5.23
C HIS A 17 28.14 30.25 -5.38
N LEU A 18 27.82 31.40 -4.75
CA LEU A 18 26.51 32.04 -4.87
C LEU A 18 26.24 32.49 -6.32
N THR A 19 27.22 33.15 -6.96
CA THR A 19 27.11 33.56 -8.36
C THR A 19 26.97 32.36 -9.29
N LEU A 20 27.76 31.29 -9.09
CA LEU A 20 27.66 30.09 -9.91
C LEU A 20 26.32 29.38 -9.73
N ALA A 21 25.80 29.30 -8.50
CA ALA A 21 24.49 28.72 -8.21
C ALA A 21 23.39 29.42 -9.02
N HIS A 22 23.41 30.75 -9.05
CA HIS A 22 22.46 31.56 -9.81
C HIS A 22 22.50 31.28 -11.32
N LEU A 23 23.68 31.05 -11.90
CA LEU A 23 23.80 30.67 -13.31
C LEU A 23 23.12 29.33 -13.62
N PHE A 24 22.92 28.46 -12.63
CA PHE A 24 22.21 27.19 -12.75
C PHE A 24 20.71 27.26 -12.47
N ASP A 25 20.12 28.43 -12.15
CA ASP A 25 18.68 28.57 -11.84
C ASP A 25 17.73 28.36 -13.03
N LYS A 26 18.24 27.96 -14.20
CA LYS A 26 17.46 27.62 -15.41
C LYS A 26 16.21 28.51 -15.64
N PRO A 27 16.39 29.80 -16.01
CA PRO A 27 15.30 30.76 -16.12
C PRO A 27 14.17 30.35 -17.08
N CYS A 28 14.44 29.53 -18.10
CA CYS A 28 13.42 29.04 -19.04
C CYS A 28 12.38 28.12 -18.39
N PHE A 29 12.70 27.50 -17.25
CA PHE A 29 11.76 26.69 -16.47
C PHE A 29 11.22 27.47 -15.27
N LEU A 30 12.11 28.03 -14.43
CA LEU A 30 11.67 28.79 -13.25
C LEU A 30 10.88 30.05 -13.61
N GLY A 31 11.13 30.65 -14.77
CA GLY A 31 10.39 31.80 -15.27
C GLY A 31 8.91 31.51 -15.51
N LEU A 32 8.56 30.29 -15.95
CA LEU A 32 7.17 29.86 -16.11
C LEU A 32 6.45 29.81 -14.76
N LEU A 33 7.13 29.25 -13.75
CA LEU A 33 6.62 29.17 -12.38
C LEU A 33 6.54 30.56 -11.72
N ALA A 34 7.49 31.45 -12.02
CA ALA A 34 7.52 32.82 -11.52
C ALA A 34 6.31 33.65 -11.98
N VAL A 35 5.84 33.42 -13.22
CA VAL A 35 4.62 34.04 -13.76
C VAL A 35 3.36 33.21 -13.48
N GLN A 36 3.46 32.17 -12.63
CA GLN A 36 2.36 31.30 -12.24
C GLN A 36 1.63 30.62 -13.42
N ALA A 37 2.40 30.18 -14.43
CA ALA A 37 1.88 29.43 -15.56
C ALA A 37 2.08 27.91 -15.36
N ASP A 38 0.99 27.14 -15.37
CA ASP A 38 1.02 25.66 -15.47
C ASP A 38 1.35 25.27 -16.92
N SER A 39 2.62 25.42 -17.29
CA SER A 39 3.16 25.10 -18.62
C SER A 39 4.34 24.13 -18.51
N ILE A 40 4.23 23.18 -17.58
CA ILE A 40 5.27 22.17 -17.32
C ILE A 40 5.10 20.87 -18.13
N SER A 41 4.03 20.75 -18.93
CA SER A 41 3.81 19.63 -19.84
C SER A 41 5.01 19.46 -20.80
N GLY A 42 5.44 18.22 -21.02
CA GLY A 42 6.57 17.86 -21.87
C GLY A 42 7.94 18.04 -21.20
N PHE A 43 8.03 18.63 -20.00
CA PHE A 43 9.28 18.64 -19.25
C PHE A 43 9.53 17.31 -18.56
N HIS A 44 10.77 16.82 -18.61
CA HIS A 44 11.21 15.67 -17.82
C HIS A 44 11.11 15.99 -16.33
N SER A 45 10.31 15.25 -15.58
CA SER A 45 9.93 15.59 -14.21
C SER A 45 11.15 15.61 -13.28
N ASN A 46 11.91 14.52 -13.22
CA ASN A 46 13.07 14.40 -12.33
C ASN A 46 14.25 15.32 -12.71
N THR A 47 14.32 15.83 -13.94
CA THR A 47 15.28 16.89 -14.29
C THR A 47 14.94 18.21 -13.61
N HIS A 48 13.64 18.53 -13.48
CA HIS A 48 13.17 19.86 -13.12
C HIS A 48 12.79 20.01 -11.64
N ILE A 49 12.34 18.94 -10.96
CA ILE A 49 12.08 19.01 -9.51
C ILE A 49 13.35 19.43 -8.73
N PRO A 50 14.56 18.90 -9.01
CA PRO A 50 15.79 19.38 -8.36
C PRO A 50 16.12 20.85 -8.64
N VAL A 51 15.70 21.40 -9.78
CA VAL A 51 15.85 22.84 -10.06
C VAL A 51 14.96 23.64 -9.12
N VAL A 52 13.74 23.17 -8.83
CA VAL A 52 12.84 23.76 -7.82
C VAL A 52 13.45 23.64 -6.42
N ILE A 53 14.07 22.51 -6.06
CA ILE A 53 14.76 22.37 -4.77
C ILE A 53 15.90 23.40 -4.65
N GLY A 54 16.66 23.63 -5.72
CA GLY A 54 17.69 24.67 -5.71
C GLY A 54 17.12 26.09 -5.65
N ALA A 55 15.96 26.33 -6.26
CA ALA A 55 15.19 27.56 -6.05
C ALA A 55 14.79 27.74 -4.58
N GLN A 56 14.38 26.65 -3.91
CA GLN A 56 14.09 26.70 -2.48
C GLN A 56 15.33 27.05 -1.65
N MET A 57 16.47 26.44 -1.96
CA MET A 57 17.72 26.75 -1.28
C MET A 57 18.13 28.21 -1.50
N ARG A 58 17.94 28.76 -2.70
CA ARG A 58 18.16 30.19 -2.95
C ARG A 58 17.34 31.06 -2.00
N TYR A 59 16.05 30.78 -1.83
CA TYR A 59 15.22 31.53 -0.88
C TYR A 59 15.80 31.46 0.54
N GLU A 60 16.24 30.29 1.00
CA GLU A 60 16.86 30.14 2.32
C GLU A 60 18.17 30.94 2.46
N VAL A 61 18.95 31.07 1.38
CA VAL A 61 20.22 31.80 1.37
C VAL A 61 20.03 33.31 1.26
N THR A 62 19.14 33.77 0.38
CA THR A 62 19.06 35.19 -0.02
C THR A 62 17.84 35.92 0.55
N GLY A 63 16.83 35.19 1.05
CA GLY A 63 15.55 35.75 1.47
C GLY A 63 14.64 36.22 0.32
N ASP A 64 14.97 35.87 -0.93
CA ASP A 64 14.24 36.31 -2.12
C ASP A 64 12.85 35.64 -2.21
N LEU A 65 11.80 36.40 -1.86
CA LEU A 65 10.42 35.90 -1.76
C LEU A 65 9.87 35.34 -3.09
N LEU A 66 10.41 35.77 -4.24
CA LEU A 66 10.01 35.21 -5.53
C LEU A 66 10.25 33.70 -5.57
N TYR A 67 11.37 33.25 -5.01
CA TYR A 67 11.76 31.83 -5.05
C TYR A 67 10.92 30.97 -4.09
N LYS A 68 10.42 31.56 -2.99
CA LYS A 68 9.38 30.93 -2.18
C LYS A 68 8.09 30.78 -2.98
N GLN A 69 7.64 31.83 -3.67
CA GLN A 69 6.42 31.80 -4.48
C GLN A 69 6.50 30.78 -5.63
N ILE A 70 7.65 30.70 -6.31
CA ILE A 70 7.92 29.69 -7.35
C ILE A 70 7.72 28.28 -6.81
N ALA A 71 8.31 27.96 -5.66
CA ALA A 71 8.22 26.62 -5.07
C ALA A 71 6.79 26.31 -4.58
N THR A 72 6.11 27.28 -3.97
CA THR A 72 4.70 27.14 -3.57
C THR A 72 3.81 26.88 -4.78
N PHE A 73 3.91 27.71 -5.83
CA PHE A 73 3.12 27.55 -7.05
C PHE A 73 3.39 26.20 -7.73
N PHE A 74 4.65 25.79 -7.81
CA PHE A 74 5.01 24.48 -8.36
C PHE A 74 4.32 23.32 -7.62
N MET A 75 4.33 23.35 -6.29
CA MET A 75 3.67 22.33 -5.48
C MET A 75 2.15 22.31 -5.73
N ASP A 76 1.53 23.50 -5.80
CA ASP A 76 0.10 23.65 -6.08
C ASP A 76 -0.27 23.13 -7.48
N THR A 77 0.56 23.42 -8.49
CA THR A 77 0.43 22.87 -9.84
C THR A 77 0.47 21.34 -9.82
N ILE A 78 1.50 20.75 -9.21
CA ILE A 78 1.63 19.28 -9.17
C ILE A 78 0.40 18.65 -8.50
N ASN A 79 0.03 19.13 -7.30
CA ASN A 79 -1.11 18.58 -6.55
C ASN A 79 -2.47 18.75 -7.24
N SER A 80 -2.65 19.82 -7.99
CA SER A 80 -3.95 20.14 -8.61
C SER A 80 -4.16 19.49 -9.97
N SER A 81 -3.09 19.22 -10.73
CA SER A 81 -3.21 18.77 -12.12
C SER A 81 -2.31 17.62 -12.56
N HIS A 82 -1.26 17.25 -11.81
CA HIS A 82 -0.24 16.28 -12.24
C HIS A 82 0.04 15.13 -11.26
N SER A 83 -0.70 15.02 -10.16
CA SER A 83 -0.50 13.97 -9.14
C SER A 83 -1.56 12.86 -9.20
N TYR A 84 -1.11 11.61 -9.06
CA TYR A 84 -1.97 10.47 -8.80
C TYR A 84 -2.36 10.39 -7.30
N ALA A 85 -3.27 9.48 -6.94
CA ALA A 85 -3.78 9.32 -5.58
C ALA A 85 -2.68 8.88 -4.59
N THR A 86 -1.60 8.29 -5.08
CA THR A 86 -0.39 7.94 -4.33
C THR A 86 0.42 9.17 -3.90
N GLY A 87 0.16 10.35 -4.46
CA GLY A 87 1.00 11.54 -4.35
C GLY A 87 2.18 11.58 -5.32
N GLY A 88 2.41 10.51 -6.08
CA GLY A 88 3.39 10.49 -7.17
C GLY A 88 2.93 11.29 -8.38
N THR A 89 3.87 11.58 -9.28
CA THR A 89 3.65 12.32 -10.53
C THR A 89 4.46 11.68 -11.65
N SER A 90 4.37 12.21 -12.87
CA SER A 90 5.05 11.74 -14.10
C SER A 90 4.48 10.48 -14.74
N ALA A 91 4.57 10.46 -16.07
CA ALA A 91 4.31 9.31 -16.92
C ALA A 91 5.43 9.24 -17.97
N GLY A 92 6.09 8.09 -18.07
CA GLY A 92 7.26 7.90 -18.92
C GLY A 92 8.41 8.86 -18.60
N GLU A 93 8.56 9.30 -17.33
CA GLU A 93 9.53 10.30 -16.83
C GLU A 93 9.20 11.79 -17.12
N PHE A 94 8.08 12.07 -17.79
CA PHE A 94 7.66 13.43 -18.15
C PHE A 94 6.35 13.82 -17.47
N TRP A 95 6.14 15.11 -17.29
CA TRP A 95 4.79 15.63 -17.04
C TRP A 95 4.03 15.68 -18.37
N THR A 96 2.78 15.22 -18.34
CA THR A 96 1.88 15.30 -19.49
C THR A 96 1.02 16.56 -19.39
N ASN A 97 0.01 16.67 -20.25
CA ASN A 97 -0.95 17.77 -20.17
C ASN A 97 -1.67 17.77 -18.81
N PRO A 98 -1.91 18.96 -18.21
CA PRO A 98 -2.57 19.06 -16.92
C PRO A 98 -3.99 18.50 -16.99
N LYS A 99 -4.41 17.80 -15.93
CA LYS A 99 -5.75 17.20 -15.83
C LYS A 99 -6.09 16.24 -16.98
N ARG A 100 -5.11 15.43 -17.42
CA ARG A 100 -5.27 14.37 -18.43
C ARG A 100 -4.75 13.01 -17.94
N LEU A 101 -4.72 12.79 -16.62
CA LEU A 101 -4.00 11.65 -16.04
C LEU A 101 -4.62 10.30 -16.42
N ALA A 102 -5.90 10.25 -16.81
CA ALA A 102 -6.51 8.99 -17.23
C ALA A 102 -5.85 8.38 -18.47
N ASP A 103 -5.33 9.21 -19.39
CA ASP A 103 -4.63 8.74 -20.60
C ASP A 103 -3.28 8.10 -20.29
N THR A 104 -2.75 8.37 -19.10
CA THR A 104 -1.38 8.01 -18.73
C THR A 104 -1.29 6.70 -17.96
N LEU A 105 -2.42 6.13 -17.53
CA LEU A 105 -2.45 4.90 -16.72
C LEU A 105 -1.82 3.74 -17.50
N SER A 106 -0.59 3.40 -17.14
CA SER A 106 0.30 2.47 -17.84
C SER A 106 1.22 1.73 -16.85
N THR A 107 2.23 1.04 -17.36
CA THR A 107 3.29 0.44 -16.55
C THR A 107 4.42 1.42 -16.23
N GLU A 108 4.48 2.56 -16.92
CA GLU A 108 5.56 3.54 -16.82
C GLU A 108 5.04 4.83 -16.15
N ASN A 109 4.49 4.70 -14.95
CA ASN A 109 4.05 5.85 -14.15
C ASN A 109 4.94 6.03 -12.94
N GLU A 110 4.96 7.25 -12.40
CA GLU A 110 5.54 7.53 -11.08
C GLU A 110 6.99 7.05 -10.94
N GLU A 111 7.90 7.61 -11.74
CA GLU A 111 9.34 7.42 -11.56
C GLU A 111 9.70 7.72 -10.09
N SER A 112 10.30 6.75 -9.40
CA SER A 112 10.53 6.85 -7.95
C SER A 112 11.40 8.05 -7.52
N CYS A 113 12.34 8.49 -8.37
CA CYS A 113 13.14 9.70 -8.12
C CYS A 113 12.27 10.96 -8.01
N THR A 114 11.17 11.03 -8.77
CA THR A 114 10.27 12.19 -8.76
C THR A 114 9.60 12.32 -7.40
N THR A 115 9.07 11.22 -6.87
CA THR A 115 8.51 11.15 -5.51
C THR A 115 9.55 11.52 -4.45
N TYR A 116 10.77 10.99 -4.55
CA TYR A 116 11.87 11.36 -3.64
C TYR A 116 12.13 12.87 -3.63
N ASN A 117 12.22 13.50 -4.82
CA ASN A 117 12.50 14.92 -4.93
C ASN A 117 11.30 15.78 -4.53
N MET A 118 10.07 15.33 -4.79
CA MET A 118 8.86 16.01 -4.32
C MET A 118 8.74 16.01 -2.80
N LEU A 119 9.18 14.94 -2.11
CA LEU A 119 9.27 14.93 -0.64
C LEU A 119 10.19 16.05 -0.14
N LYS A 120 11.35 16.28 -0.79
CA LYS A 120 12.23 17.41 -0.45
C LYS A 120 11.54 18.76 -0.65
N VAL A 121 10.81 18.95 -1.75
CA VAL A 121 10.04 20.17 -2.02
C VAL A 121 9.01 20.42 -0.92
N SER A 122 8.18 19.41 -0.63
CA SER A 122 7.14 19.48 0.41
C SER A 122 7.72 19.78 1.80
N ARG A 123 8.80 19.08 2.17
CA ARG A 123 9.51 19.28 3.44
C ARG A 123 10.00 20.71 3.62
N ASN A 124 10.59 21.30 2.59
CA ASN A 124 11.08 22.68 2.66
C ASN A 124 9.93 23.68 2.77
N LEU A 125 8.84 23.48 2.02
CA LEU A 125 7.65 24.31 2.15
C LEU A 125 7.07 24.23 3.58
N PHE A 126 6.94 23.03 4.13
CA PHE A 126 6.52 22.83 5.52
C PHE A 126 7.44 23.58 6.51
N ARG A 127 8.77 23.53 6.34
CA ARG A 127 9.73 24.25 7.20
C ARG A 127 9.49 25.76 7.21
N TRP A 128 8.99 26.35 6.11
CA TRP A 128 8.79 27.79 6.00
C TRP A 128 7.39 28.27 6.40
N THR A 129 6.38 27.44 6.16
CA THR A 129 4.97 27.84 6.30
C THR A 129 4.27 27.16 7.46
N LYS A 130 4.73 25.95 7.83
CA LYS A 130 4.09 25.03 8.79
C LYS A 130 2.68 24.60 8.37
N GLU A 131 2.33 24.80 7.10
CA GLU A 131 1.04 24.40 6.55
C GLU A 131 0.94 22.87 6.49
N LEU A 132 -0.13 22.32 7.07
CA LEU A 132 -0.27 20.87 7.20
C LEU A 132 -0.60 20.16 5.89
N SER A 133 -1.03 20.88 4.86
CA SER A 133 -1.17 20.33 3.50
C SER A 133 0.15 19.74 2.98
N TYR A 134 1.30 20.32 3.34
CA TYR A 134 2.61 19.79 2.98
C TYR A 134 2.98 18.54 3.80
N ALA A 135 2.60 18.49 5.08
CA ALA A 135 2.75 17.28 5.89
C ALA A 135 1.85 16.14 5.40
N ASP A 136 0.62 16.44 4.97
CA ASP A 136 -0.33 15.49 4.37
C ASP A 136 0.20 14.94 3.06
N TYR A 137 0.74 15.80 2.19
CA TYR A 137 1.41 15.35 0.98
C TYR A 137 2.60 14.43 1.31
N TYR A 138 3.43 14.82 2.29
CA TYR A 138 4.61 14.04 2.68
C TYR A 138 4.22 12.64 3.16
N GLU A 139 3.22 12.54 4.03
CA GLU A 139 2.68 11.25 4.50
C GLU A 139 2.20 10.39 3.33
N ARG A 140 1.40 10.98 2.43
CA ARG A 140 0.83 10.29 1.28
C ARG A 140 1.91 9.74 0.35
N ALA A 141 2.84 10.58 -0.08
CA ALA A 141 3.91 10.21 -1.00
C ALA A 141 4.93 9.25 -0.38
N LEU A 142 5.18 9.36 0.93
CA LEU A 142 6.02 8.41 1.68
C LEU A 142 5.37 7.02 1.71
N ILE A 143 4.12 6.93 2.18
CA ILE A 143 3.42 5.65 2.39
C ILE A 143 3.12 4.96 1.07
N ASN A 144 2.63 5.69 0.07
CA ASN A 144 2.11 5.06 -1.15
C ASN A 144 3.12 5.05 -2.29
N GLY A 145 4.07 6.00 -2.29
CA GLY A 145 5.16 6.05 -3.28
C GLY A 145 6.40 5.36 -2.75
N VAL A 146 7.08 5.95 -1.76
CA VAL A 146 8.38 5.46 -1.28
C VAL A 146 8.32 4.06 -0.68
N LEU A 147 7.35 3.74 0.18
CA LEU A 147 7.28 2.37 0.74
C LEU A 147 6.88 1.33 -0.31
N SER A 148 6.29 1.75 -1.43
CA SER A 148 5.87 0.85 -2.51
C SER A 148 7.00 0.44 -3.45
N ILE A 149 8.16 1.13 -3.43
CA ILE A 149 9.21 0.91 -4.44
C ILE A 149 10.20 -0.20 -4.09
N GLN A 150 10.22 -0.70 -2.85
CA GLN A 150 11.04 -1.85 -2.46
C GLN A 150 10.22 -3.14 -2.51
N ARG A 151 10.81 -4.23 -3.01
CA ARG A 151 10.15 -5.53 -3.07
C ARG A 151 10.03 -6.14 -1.68
N GLY A 152 8.94 -5.84 -0.98
CA GLY A 152 8.77 -6.27 0.40
C GLY A 152 9.95 -5.85 1.27
N THR A 153 10.56 -6.82 1.96
CA THR A 153 11.75 -6.62 2.80
C THR A 153 13.06 -6.95 2.09
N ASP A 154 13.03 -7.24 0.79
CA ASP A 154 14.22 -7.66 0.04
C ASP A 154 15.18 -6.47 -0.10
N PRO A 155 16.37 -6.53 0.53
CA PRO A 155 17.25 -5.38 0.58
C PRO A 155 17.83 -5.09 -0.80
N GLY A 156 17.64 -3.87 -1.27
CA GLY A 156 18.20 -3.40 -2.55
C GLY A 156 17.49 -3.96 -3.79
N VAL A 157 16.28 -4.49 -3.66
CA VAL A 157 15.44 -4.85 -4.81
C VAL A 157 14.33 -3.81 -4.94
N MET A 158 14.52 -2.88 -5.86
CA MET A 158 13.62 -1.72 -6.04
C MET A 158 13.15 -1.55 -7.49
N ILE A 159 11.98 -0.95 -7.68
CA ILE A 159 11.46 -0.54 -9.00
C ILE A 159 11.94 0.85 -9.41
N TYR A 160 11.90 1.09 -10.72
CA TYR A 160 12.06 2.41 -11.29
C TYR A 160 10.72 3.17 -11.37
N MET A 161 9.70 2.52 -11.95
CA MET A 161 8.34 3.04 -12.15
C MET A 161 7.37 2.31 -11.21
N LEU A 162 6.34 3.00 -10.73
CA LEU A 162 5.23 2.43 -9.98
C LEU A 162 3.97 2.38 -10.87
N PRO A 163 3.65 1.22 -11.48
CA PRO A 163 2.53 1.08 -12.42
C PRO A 163 1.18 1.51 -11.85
N GLN A 164 0.39 2.22 -12.65
CA GLN A 164 -0.96 2.67 -12.30
C GLN A 164 -2.06 2.09 -13.21
N ALA A 165 -1.69 1.40 -14.30
CA ALA A 165 -2.65 0.75 -15.19
C ALA A 165 -3.47 -0.35 -14.48
N PRO A 166 -4.76 -0.52 -14.85
CA PRO A 166 -5.59 -1.59 -14.31
C PRO A 166 -5.05 -2.96 -14.73
N GLY A 167 -4.99 -3.87 -13.76
CA GLY A 167 -4.44 -5.21 -13.95
C GLY A 167 -3.00 -5.22 -14.44
N ARG A 168 -2.13 -4.49 -13.75
CA ARG A 168 -0.67 -4.54 -13.96
C ARG A 168 0.05 -4.84 -12.64
N SER A 169 1.33 -5.14 -12.74
CA SER A 169 2.18 -5.55 -11.62
C SER A 169 3.44 -4.70 -11.59
N LYS A 170 3.99 -4.46 -10.40
CA LYS A 170 5.30 -3.78 -10.24
C LYS A 170 6.43 -4.56 -10.91
N ALA A 171 6.29 -5.88 -11.04
CA ALA A 171 7.23 -6.74 -11.74
C ALA A 171 7.18 -6.57 -13.28
N VAL A 172 6.14 -5.93 -13.82
CA VAL A 172 5.90 -5.77 -15.26
C VAL A 172 5.90 -4.28 -15.62
N SER A 173 7.11 -3.74 -15.75
CA SER A 173 7.41 -2.44 -16.38
C SER A 173 8.63 -2.59 -17.28
N TYR A 174 9.02 -1.54 -17.99
CA TYR A 174 10.24 -1.55 -18.81
C TYR A 174 11.47 -1.99 -18.01
N HIS A 175 11.55 -1.57 -16.74
CA HIS A 175 12.65 -1.89 -15.84
C HIS A 175 12.37 -3.11 -14.94
N GLY A 176 11.10 -3.36 -14.60
CA GLY A 176 10.71 -4.35 -13.61
C GLY A 176 11.33 -4.09 -12.23
N TRP A 177 11.51 -5.16 -11.46
CA TRP A 177 12.36 -5.13 -10.27
C TRP A 177 13.82 -5.12 -10.69
N GLY A 178 14.60 -4.17 -10.16
CA GLY A 178 16.05 -4.24 -10.31
C GLY A 178 16.66 -5.37 -9.48
N THR A 179 17.98 -5.44 -9.49
CA THR A 179 18.76 -6.42 -8.75
C THR A 179 19.65 -5.72 -7.73
N LYS A 180 19.98 -6.45 -6.65
CA LYS A 180 20.77 -5.94 -5.54
C LYS A 180 22.15 -5.36 -5.94
N TYR A 181 22.77 -5.92 -6.98
CA TYR A 181 24.16 -5.62 -7.33
C TYR A 181 24.37 -5.17 -8.79
N ASP A 182 23.39 -5.34 -9.67
CA ASP A 182 23.57 -5.12 -11.13
C ASP A 182 22.61 -4.06 -11.71
N SER A 183 21.76 -3.45 -10.88
CA SER A 183 20.90 -2.33 -11.28
C SER A 183 21.48 -0.99 -10.83
N PHE A 184 21.81 -0.13 -11.80
CA PHE A 184 22.51 1.14 -11.59
C PHE A 184 21.74 2.36 -12.13
N TRP A 185 20.42 2.36 -11.96
CA TRP A 185 19.56 3.46 -12.39
C TRP A 185 19.57 4.62 -11.39
N CYS A 186 19.15 5.82 -11.82
CA CYS A 186 18.97 6.97 -10.92
C CYS A 186 18.09 6.61 -9.70
N CYS A 187 17.02 5.84 -9.92
CA CYS A 187 16.08 5.36 -8.91
C CYS A 187 16.72 4.50 -7.81
N TYR A 188 17.83 3.80 -8.11
CA TYR A 188 18.58 3.07 -7.07
C TYR A 188 19.31 4.04 -6.12
N GLY A 189 19.89 5.12 -6.66
CA GLY A 189 20.52 6.15 -5.84
C GLY A 189 19.51 6.81 -4.91
N THR A 190 18.41 7.34 -5.45
CA THR A 190 17.36 7.98 -4.64
C THR A 190 16.63 6.99 -3.74
N GLY A 191 16.46 5.74 -4.16
CA GLY A 191 15.84 4.68 -3.36
C GLY A 191 16.66 4.38 -2.10
N ILE A 192 17.97 4.17 -2.24
CA ILE A 192 18.87 3.98 -1.09
C ILE A 192 18.80 5.17 -0.14
N GLU A 193 18.84 6.39 -0.68
CA GLU A 193 18.71 7.59 0.14
C GLU A 193 17.37 7.64 0.88
N SER A 194 16.23 7.38 0.21
CA SER A 194 14.89 7.33 0.83
C SER A 194 14.85 6.39 2.02
N PHE A 195 15.26 5.13 1.84
CA PHE A 195 15.19 4.12 2.90
C PHE A 195 16.19 4.36 4.03
N SER A 196 17.30 5.07 3.78
CA SER A 196 18.25 5.49 4.81
C SER A 196 17.71 6.59 5.73
N LYS A 197 16.65 7.31 5.31
CA LYS A 197 16.19 8.55 5.97
C LYS A 197 14.69 8.60 6.27
N LEU A 198 14.02 7.46 6.41
CA LEU A 198 12.58 7.40 6.72
C LEU A 198 12.16 8.21 7.98
N GLY A 199 13.10 8.48 8.90
CA GLY A 199 12.86 9.30 10.08
C GLY A 199 13.06 10.82 9.92
N ASP A 200 13.51 11.31 8.76
CA ASP A 200 14.02 12.68 8.56
C ASP A 200 12.96 13.79 8.66
N SER A 201 11.69 13.41 8.61
CA SER A 201 10.53 14.31 8.55
C SER A 201 9.42 13.88 9.51
N ILE A 202 9.77 13.17 10.59
CA ILE A 202 8.83 12.89 11.69
C ILE A 202 8.71 14.12 12.62
N TYR A 203 9.85 14.74 12.94
CA TYR A 203 10.00 15.77 13.96
C TYR A 203 10.66 17.04 13.40
N PHE A 204 10.12 18.22 13.72
CA PHE A 204 10.68 19.52 13.35
C PHE A 204 10.78 20.44 14.57
N GLU A 205 12.01 20.76 14.97
CA GLU A 205 12.29 21.72 16.03
C GLU A 205 12.24 23.16 15.52
N GLU A 206 11.68 24.07 16.31
CA GLU A 206 11.75 25.50 16.04
C GLU A 206 12.86 26.17 16.83
N LYS A 207 13.52 27.15 16.21
CA LYS A 207 14.48 28.02 16.89
C LYS A 207 13.73 29.13 17.65
N GLY A 208 14.07 29.34 18.91
CA GLY A 208 13.53 30.41 19.75
C GLY A 208 13.90 30.23 21.22
N ASP A 209 13.45 31.15 22.08
CA ASP A 209 13.73 31.12 23.52
C ASP A 209 13.02 29.96 24.25
N ARG A 210 11.88 29.52 23.71
CA ARG A 210 11.14 28.35 24.19
C ARG A 210 11.26 27.21 23.20
N PRO A 211 11.65 26.00 23.66
CA PRO A 211 11.66 24.82 22.80
C PRO A 211 10.26 24.53 22.25
N VAL A 212 10.15 24.41 20.92
CA VAL A 212 8.94 23.94 20.24
C VAL A 212 9.29 22.75 19.35
N LEU A 213 8.49 21.68 19.44
CA LEU A 213 8.62 20.47 18.64
C LEU A 213 7.32 20.21 17.87
N ASN A 214 7.40 20.16 16.54
CA ASN A 214 6.29 19.77 15.67
C ASN A 214 6.45 18.30 15.27
N ILE A 215 5.46 17.47 15.58
CA ILE A 215 5.34 16.07 15.14
C ILE A 215 4.37 16.02 13.97
N ILE A 216 4.85 15.63 12.79
CA ILE A 216 4.04 15.62 11.57
C ILE A 216 3.80 14.23 10.96
N GLN A 217 4.51 13.20 11.42
CA GLN A 217 4.29 11.81 10.99
C GLN A 217 4.08 10.92 12.21
N TYR A 218 3.19 9.93 12.06
CA TYR A 218 2.88 8.94 13.08
C TYR A 218 3.61 7.63 12.78
N ILE A 219 4.89 7.55 13.16
CA ILE A 219 5.78 6.40 12.93
C ILE A 219 6.39 6.02 14.29
N PRO A 220 6.41 4.74 14.70
CA PRO A 220 7.05 4.34 15.96
C PRO A 220 8.51 4.79 16.03
N SER A 221 8.85 5.63 17.01
CA SER A 221 10.15 6.27 17.10
C SER A 221 10.44 6.84 18.49
N ALA A 222 11.72 7.05 18.79
CA ALA A 222 12.18 7.79 19.96
C ALA A 222 12.97 9.02 19.52
N TYR A 223 12.58 10.19 20.02
CA TYR A 223 13.22 11.47 19.68
C TYR A 223 13.88 12.10 20.91
N ASN A 224 15.20 12.28 20.85
CA ASN A 224 15.97 12.95 21.89
C ASN A 224 15.92 14.47 21.68
N TRP A 225 14.94 15.12 22.30
CA TRP A 225 14.71 16.56 22.23
C TRP A 225 15.62 17.31 23.21
N LYS A 226 16.88 17.49 22.80
CA LYS A 226 17.95 18.07 23.63
C LYS A 226 17.61 19.49 24.11
N ALA A 227 16.99 20.31 23.26
CA ALA A 227 16.65 21.69 23.60
C ALA A 227 15.69 21.81 24.79
N ALA A 228 14.81 20.81 24.99
CA ALA A 228 13.89 20.75 26.12
C ALA A 228 14.39 19.85 27.28
N GLY A 229 15.48 19.11 27.10
CA GLY A 229 15.90 18.07 28.06
C GLY A 229 14.95 16.87 28.11
N LEU A 230 14.22 16.61 27.02
CA LEU A 230 13.19 15.57 26.95
C LEU A 230 13.56 14.47 25.97
N THR A 231 13.01 13.29 26.16
CA THR A 231 12.90 12.28 25.10
C THR A 231 11.42 11.99 24.88
N VAL A 232 10.97 12.06 23.63
CA VAL A 232 9.59 11.76 23.22
C VAL A 232 9.57 10.38 22.57
N ASN A 233 8.84 9.43 23.14
CA ASN A 233 8.65 8.10 22.59
C ASN A 233 7.25 8.00 21.98
N GLN A 234 7.20 7.60 20.72
CA GLN A 234 5.98 7.42 19.95
C GLN A 234 5.73 5.93 19.71
N GLN A 235 4.53 5.48 20.05
CA GLN A 235 4.05 4.13 19.81
C GLN A 235 2.69 4.18 19.13
N LEU A 236 2.43 3.22 18.25
CA LEU A 236 1.17 3.09 17.53
C LEU A 236 0.57 1.71 17.78
N LYS A 237 -0.75 1.65 17.95
CA LYS A 237 -1.47 0.38 17.86
C LYS A 237 -1.48 -0.07 16.39
N PRO A 238 -1.29 -1.37 16.09
CA PRO A 238 -1.43 -1.88 14.73
C PRO A 238 -2.78 -1.49 14.13
N ILE A 239 -2.75 -0.93 12.92
CA ILE A 239 -3.94 -0.52 12.20
C ILE A 239 -4.63 -1.75 11.62
N SER A 240 -5.96 -1.82 11.73
CA SER A 240 -6.77 -2.89 11.14
C SER A 240 -8.01 -2.31 10.46
N SER A 241 -8.50 -2.99 9.42
CA SER A 241 -9.78 -2.64 8.78
C SER A 241 -10.99 -2.83 9.70
N LEU A 242 -10.86 -3.59 10.81
CA LEU A 242 -11.92 -3.78 11.82
C LEU A 242 -11.91 -2.71 12.92
N ASP A 243 -10.76 -2.08 13.17
CA ASP A 243 -10.60 -0.99 14.15
C ASP A 243 -10.28 0.28 13.36
N MET A 244 -11.32 1.02 13.01
CA MET A 244 -11.27 2.20 12.14
C MET A 244 -10.68 3.44 12.85
N PHE A 245 -9.61 3.25 13.62
CA PHE A 245 -8.91 4.30 14.35
C PHE A 245 -7.39 4.13 14.25
N LEU A 246 -6.69 5.24 14.03
CA LEU A 246 -5.27 5.37 14.31
C LEU A 246 -5.12 5.74 15.79
N GLN A 247 -4.46 4.90 16.57
CA GLN A 247 -4.21 5.14 18.00
C GLN A 247 -2.70 5.34 18.22
N VAL A 248 -2.34 6.51 18.74
CA VAL A 248 -0.96 6.94 18.98
C VAL A 248 -0.79 7.24 20.46
N SER A 249 0.25 6.68 21.05
CA SER A 249 0.71 6.98 22.40
C SER A 249 2.05 7.71 22.32
N LEU A 250 2.11 8.87 22.98
CA LEU A 250 3.30 9.69 23.11
C LEU A 250 3.66 9.77 24.60
N SER A 251 4.79 9.19 24.99
CA SER A 251 5.30 9.30 26.36
C SER A 251 6.56 10.15 26.39
N THR A 252 6.74 10.93 27.44
CA THR A 252 7.94 11.75 27.61
C THR A 252 8.78 11.25 28.78
N SER A 253 10.10 11.22 28.62
CA SER A 253 11.03 11.08 29.76
C SER A 253 11.85 12.35 29.90
N ALA A 254 11.93 12.92 31.10
CA ALA A 254 12.61 14.18 31.35
C ALA A 254 13.94 13.98 32.07
N LYS A 255 15.00 14.61 31.55
CA LYS A 255 16.24 14.88 32.27
C LYS A 255 16.17 16.36 32.65
N THR A 256 15.77 16.59 33.89
CA THR A 256 15.14 17.83 34.39
C THR A 256 15.86 19.14 34.04
N ASN A 257 15.13 20.07 33.40
CA ASN A 257 15.47 21.50 33.35
C ASN A 257 14.32 22.43 33.84
N GLY A 258 13.13 21.91 34.19
CA GLY A 258 11.98 22.71 34.65
C GLY A 258 11.46 23.75 33.63
N GLN A 259 11.98 23.75 32.41
CA GLN A 259 11.62 24.69 31.34
C GLN A 259 10.29 24.27 30.71
N SER A 260 9.44 25.25 30.41
CA SER A 260 8.22 25.01 29.63
C SER A 260 8.56 24.80 28.16
N ALA A 261 7.97 23.79 27.54
CA ALA A 261 8.18 23.43 26.14
C ALA A 261 6.85 23.14 25.44
N THR A 262 6.79 23.40 24.14
CA THR A 262 5.58 23.24 23.32
C THR A 262 5.69 22.03 22.42
N LEU A 263 4.74 21.11 22.55
CA LEU A 263 4.57 19.98 21.64
C LEU A 263 3.38 20.25 20.72
N ASN A 264 3.62 20.29 19.42
CA ASN A 264 2.58 20.40 18.40
C ASN A 264 2.43 19.04 17.70
N VAL A 265 1.25 18.45 17.76
CA VAL A 265 0.95 17.18 17.06
C VAL A 265 -0.03 17.43 15.92
N ARG A 266 0.29 16.95 14.73
CA ARG A 266 -0.53 17.14 13.53
C ARG A 266 -1.85 16.38 13.63
N ILE A 267 -2.99 17.04 13.50
CA ILE A 267 -4.26 16.36 13.27
C ILE A 267 -4.40 16.12 11.76
N PRO A 268 -4.33 14.87 11.26
CA PRO A 268 -4.28 14.61 9.81
C PRO A 268 -5.53 15.12 9.10
N SER A 269 -5.42 15.66 7.87
CA SER A 269 -6.61 16.16 7.15
C SER A 269 -7.60 15.08 6.72
N TRP A 270 -7.16 13.82 6.61
CA TRP A 270 -8.02 12.70 6.26
C TRP A 270 -8.90 12.21 7.43
N THR A 271 -8.66 12.66 8.67
CA THR A 271 -9.47 12.26 9.83
C THR A 271 -10.77 13.05 9.90
N SER A 272 -11.75 12.53 10.64
CA SER A 272 -12.94 13.28 11.06
C SER A 272 -12.71 13.94 12.42
N ALA A 273 -13.31 15.12 12.63
CA ALA A 273 -13.40 15.73 13.97
C ALA A 273 -14.31 14.91 14.91
N ASN A 274 -15.36 14.30 14.35
CA ASN A 274 -16.26 13.46 15.12
C ASN A 274 -15.59 12.12 15.44
N GLY A 275 -15.47 11.80 16.73
CA GLY A 275 -14.83 10.58 17.22
C GLY A 275 -13.31 10.68 17.40
N ALA A 276 -12.68 11.79 16.98
CA ALA A 276 -11.28 12.06 17.32
C ALA A 276 -11.16 12.44 18.79
N LYS A 277 -10.15 11.88 19.48
CA LYS A 277 -9.89 12.14 20.90
C LYS A 277 -8.40 12.39 21.15
N ALA A 278 -8.12 13.31 22.08
CA ALA A 278 -6.78 13.56 22.57
C ALA A 278 -6.83 13.74 24.08
N THR A 279 -6.00 12.98 24.82
CA THR A 279 -5.92 13.09 26.28
C THR A 279 -4.49 13.28 26.74
N LEU A 280 -4.29 14.13 27.74
CA LEU A 280 -3.02 14.28 28.44
C LEU A 280 -3.21 13.82 29.89
N ASN A 281 -2.55 12.74 30.27
CA ASN A 281 -2.70 12.11 31.59
C ASN A 281 -4.18 11.88 31.92
N ASP A 282 -4.91 11.29 30.98
CA ASP A 282 -6.35 11.01 31.03
C ASP A 282 -7.29 12.23 31.06
N ASN A 283 -6.76 13.45 30.98
CA ASN A 283 -7.56 14.67 30.85
C ASN A 283 -7.80 14.99 29.37
N ASP A 284 -9.06 15.19 29.00
CA ASP A 284 -9.47 15.55 27.64
C ASP A 284 -8.91 16.93 27.24
N LEU A 285 -8.32 17.01 26.05
CA LEU A 285 -7.78 18.24 25.45
C LEU A 285 -8.81 18.98 24.56
N GLY A 286 -10.01 18.43 24.43
CA GLY A 286 -11.14 19.05 23.75
C GLY A 286 -11.19 18.76 22.25
N LEU A 287 -11.96 19.60 21.54
CA LEU A 287 -12.24 19.40 20.12
C LEU A 287 -10.99 19.61 19.25
N MET A 288 -10.81 18.71 18.29
CA MET A 288 -9.73 18.75 17.31
C MET A 288 -10.25 19.18 15.94
N SER A 289 -9.45 19.97 15.23
CA SER A 289 -9.72 20.34 13.83
C SER A 289 -8.80 19.54 12.90
N PRO A 290 -9.34 18.70 12.00
CA PRO A 290 -8.56 18.10 10.92
C PRO A 290 -7.77 19.16 10.15
N GLY A 291 -6.51 18.84 9.79
CA GLY A 291 -5.63 19.77 9.09
C GLY A 291 -5.07 20.90 9.96
N SER A 292 -5.14 20.81 11.29
CA SER A 292 -4.51 21.75 12.22
C SER A 292 -3.52 21.06 13.17
N PHE A 293 -2.70 21.85 13.88
CA PHE A 293 -1.94 21.35 15.02
C PHE A 293 -2.79 21.35 16.29
N LEU A 294 -2.62 20.33 17.12
CA LEU A 294 -2.94 20.40 18.55
C LEU A 294 -1.66 20.82 19.29
N SER A 295 -1.68 21.98 19.93
CA SER A 295 -0.51 22.58 20.59
C SER A 295 -0.61 22.48 22.10
N ILE A 296 0.39 21.88 22.75
CA ILE A 296 0.41 21.66 24.21
C ILE A 296 1.68 22.31 24.76
N SER A 297 1.53 23.35 25.58
CA SER A 297 2.64 24.08 26.19
C SER A 297 2.63 23.92 27.70
N LYS A 298 3.62 23.21 28.25
CA LYS A 298 3.75 22.99 29.70
C LYS A 298 5.18 22.66 30.11
N GLN A 299 5.40 22.55 31.41
CA GLN A 299 6.55 21.83 31.97
C GLN A 299 6.27 20.32 31.88
N TRP A 300 7.06 19.63 31.06
CA TRP A 300 6.90 18.19 30.84
C TRP A 300 7.67 17.39 31.89
N ASN A 301 7.04 16.32 32.38
CA ASN A 301 7.55 15.40 33.38
C ASN A 301 7.66 13.98 32.81
N SER A 302 8.41 13.10 33.48
CA SER A 302 8.63 11.72 33.02
C SER A 302 7.38 10.84 33.02
N ASP A 303 6.31 11.26 33.69
CA ASP A 303 5.05 10.53 33.76
C ASP A 303 4.00 11.07 32.78
N ASP A 304 4.33 12.11 31.99
CA ASP A 304 3.39 12.65 31.02
C ASP A 304 3.17 11.70 29.84
N HIS A 305 1.89 11.47 29.56
CA HIS A 305 1.42 10.61 28.49
C HIS A 305 0.31 11.31 27.70
N LEU A 306 0.56 11.51 26.41
CA LEU A 306 -0.40 12.03 25.44
C LEU A 306 -0.93 10.87 24.59
N SER A 307 -2.24 10.62 24.68
CA SER A 307 -2.95 9.64 23.84
C SER A 307 -3.70 10.37 22.74
N LEU A 308 -3.55 9.93 21.50
CA LEU A 308 -4.27 10.46 20.33
C LEU A 308 -5.03 9.31 19.65
N GLN A 309 -6.27 9.58 19.29
CA GLN A 309 -7.11 8.66 18.53
C GLN A 309 -7.75 9.41 17.37
N PHE A 310 -7.48 8.97 16.15
CA PHE A 310 -7.99 9.57 14.92
C PHE A 310 -8.87 8.57 14.15
N PRO A 311 -10.17 8.86 13.91
CA PRO A 311 -11.00 8.06 13.03
C PRO A 311 -10.39 7.94 11.64
N ILE A 312 -10.24 6.71 11.16
CA ILE A 312 -9.83 6.42 9.79
C ILE A 312 -11.08 6.05 8.99
N THR A 313 -11.34 6.73 7.89
CA THR A 313 -12.48 6.43 7.02
C THR A 313 -12.02 5.93 5.66
N LEU A 314 -12.88 5.14 5.01
CA LEU A 314 -12.79 4.89 3.59
C LEU A 314 -13.27 6.12 2.84
N ARG A 315 -12.54 6.50 1.80
CA ARG A 315 -12.92 7.57 0.87
C ARG A 315 -12.51 7.19 -0.55
N THR A 316 -13.13 7.83 -1.52
CA THR A 316 -12.71 7.75 -2.91
C THR A 316 -12.05 9.06 -3.34
N GLU A 317 -11.15 8.99 -4.31
CA GLU A 317 -10.49 10.16 -4.88
C GLU A 317 -10.48 10.04 -6.41
N ALA A 318 -11.15 10.97 -7.09
CA ALA A 318 -11.17 11.00 -8.54
C ALA A 318 -9.76 11.22 -9.10
N ILE A 319 -9.45 10.54 -10.20
CA ILE A 319 -8.25 10.84 -10.98
C ILE A 319 -8.26 12.32 -11.39
N LYS A 320 -7.08 12.95 -11.48
CA LYS A 320 -6.97 14.34 -11.95
C LYS A 320 -7.18 14.38 -13.46
N ASP A 321 -8.45 14.32 -13.86
CA ASP A 321 -8.91 14.44 -15.23
C ASP A 321 -10.18 15.27 -15.27
N ASP A 322 -10.26 16.25 -16.19
CA ASP A 322 -11.40 17.16 -16.29
C ASP A 322 -12.47 16.70 -17.30
N ARG A 323 -12.23 15.57 -17.98
CA ARG A 323 -13.15 15.03 -18.98
C ARG A 323 -14.29 14.25 -18.34
N PRO A 324 -15.55 14.47 -18.75
CA PRO A 324 -16.70 13.77 -18.19
C PRO A 324 -16.62 12.24 -18.31
N GLU A 325 -16.02 11.70 -19.37
CA GLU A 325 -15.90 10.25 -19.59
C GLU A 325 -14.99 9.53 -18.57
N TYR A 326 -14.13 10.26 -17.85
CA TYR A 326 -13.28 9.71 -16.78
C TYR A 326 -13.76 10.10 -15.38
N ALA A 327 -14.91 10.79 -15.25
CA ALA A 327 -15.43 11.24 -13.96
C ALA A 327 -15.74 10.10 -12.98
N SER A 328 -15.98 8.89 -13.50
CA SER A 328 -16.22 7.69 -12.71
C SER A 328 -14.95 6.99 -12.21
N LEU A 329 -13.77 7.41 -12.68
CA LEU A 329 -12.50 6.76 -12.38
C LEU A 329 -11.93 7.29 -11.06
N GLN A 330 -11.96 6.45 -10.02
CA GLN A 330 -11.59 6.85 -8.66
C GLN A 330 -10.67 5.82 -7.99
N ALA A 331 -9.70 6.30 -7.23
CA ALA A 331 -8.93 5.48 -6.29
C ALA A 331 -9.70 5.32 -4.98
N ILE A 332 -9.43 4.25 -4.24
CA ILE A 332 -10.01 3.99 -2.92
C ILE A 332 -8.90 4.17 -1.87
N LEU A 333 -9.19 4.92 -0.81
CA LEU A 333 -8.22 5.22 0.25
C LEU A 333 -8.80 4.90 1.62
N PHE A 334 -7.97 4.38 2.51
CA PHE A 334 -8.25 4.20 3.94
C PHE A 334 -7.29 5.08 4.73
N GLY A 335 -7.76 6.25 5.18
CA GLY A 335 -6.89 7.28 5.76
C GLY A 335 -5.77 7.70 4.79
N PRO A 336 -4.48 7.48 5.13
CA PRO A 336 -3.36 7.81 4.26
C PRO A 336 -3.02 6.70 3.25
N PHE A 337 -3.63 5.51 3.35
CA PHE A 337 -3.29 4.36 2.50
C PHE A 337 -4.14 4.35 1.23
N VAL A 338 -3.49 4.32 0.07
CA VAL A 338 -4.10 3.93 -1.20
C VAL A 338 -4.29 2.43 -1.21
N LEU A 339 -5.52 1.99 -1.42
CA LEU A 339 -5.87 0.58 -1.56
C LEU A 339 -5.87 0.18 -3.02
N ALA A 340 -5.21 -0.93 -3.33
CA ALA A 340 -5.18 -1.56 -4.64
C ALA A 340 -5.94 -2.88 -4.60
N GLY A 341 -6.75 -3.15 -5.63
CA GLY A 341 -7.48 -4.41 -5.74
C GLY A 341 -6.72 -5.44 -6.54
N LEU A 342 -6.59 -6.66 -6.02
CA LEU A 342 -6.03 -7.78 -6.77
C LEU A 342 -6.87 -8.04 -8.02
N SER A 343 -6.26 -7.89 -9.19
CA SER A 343 -6.94 -7.99 -10.47
C SER A 343 -5.97 -8.12 -11.63
N THR A 344 -6.34 -8.92 -12.63
CA THR A 344 -5.62 -9.04 -13.90
C THR A 344 -6.22 -8.19 -15.02
N GLY A 345 -7.16 -7.28 -14.70
CA GLY A 345 -7.66 -6.29 -15.65
C GLY A 345 -9.08 -5.80 -15.40
N ASP A 346 -9.87 -6.50 -14.57
CA ASP A 346 -11.16 -5.97 -14.14
C ASP A 346 -10.95 -4.81 -13.15
N TRP A 347 -11.84 -3.83 -13.25
CA TRP A 347 -11.75 -2.56 -12.53
C TRP A 347 -13.12 -1.90 -12.35
N ASN A 348 -14.20 -2.57 -12.75
CA ASN A 348 -15.56 -2.05 -12.61
C ASN A 348 -16.13 -2.44 -11.23
N ALA A 349 -16.13 -1.49 -10.30
CA ALA A 349 -16.70 -1.69 -8.98
C ALA A 349 -18.21 -1.36 -9.00
N GLU A 350 -18.99 -2.13 -8.24
CA GLU A 350 -20.44 -1.96 -8.12
C GLU A 350 -20.73 -1.00 -6.96
N ALA A 351 -20.39 0.27 -7.15
CA ALA A 351 -20.70 1.31 -6.17
C ALA A 351 -22.21 1.66 -6.19
N GLY A 352 -22.91 1.44 -7.31
CA GLY A 352 -24.32 1.78 -7.47
C GLY A 352 -24.62 3.27 -7.28
N ASN A 353 -25.90 3.63 -7.08
CA ASN A 353 -26.29 4.98 -6.66
C ASN A 353 -26.14 5.18 -5.13
N THR A 354 -25.33 4.36 -4.45
CA THR A 354 -25.30 4.38 -2.99
C THR A 354 -24.61 5.64 -2.46
N SER A 355 -25.16 6.20 -1.39
CA SER A 355 -24.59 7.38 -0.75
C SER A 355 -23.38 7.05 0.13
N ALA A 356 -23.19 5.78 0.51
CA ALA A 356 -22.19 5.35 1.49
C ALA A 356 -21.27 4.24 0.96
N ILE A 357 -19.95 4.42 1.16
CA ILE A 357 -18.92 3.45 0.76
C ILE A 357 -19.09 2.08 1.45
N SER A 358 -19.63 2.06 2.67
CA SER A 358 -19.88 0.84 3.44
C SER A 358 -20.86 -0.13 2.78
N ASP A 359 -21.67 0.33 1.82
CA ASP A 359 -22.66 -0.51 1.14
C ASP A 359 -22.01 -1.48 0.12
N TRP A 360 -20.82 -1.12 -0.36
CA TRP A 360 -20.10 -1.87 -1.38
C TRP A 360 -18.65 -2.21 -0.98
N ILE A 361 -18.11 -1.67 0.11
CA ILE A 361 -16.82 -2.09 0.68
C ILE A 361 -17.00 -2.54 2.13
N SER A 362 -16.55 -3.75 2.45
CA SER A 362 -16.58 -4.31 3.80
C SER A 362 -15.17 -4.74 4.26
N PRO A 363 -14.85 -4.63 5.56
CA PRO A 363 -13.56 -5.09 6.08
C PRO A 363 -13.45 -6.62 6.05
N VAL A 364 -12.26 -7.14 5.78
CA VAL A 364 -11.98 -8.57 5.91
C VAL A 364 -11.79 -8.94 7.39
N PRO A 365 -12.56 -9.88 7.95
CA PRO A 365 -12.37 -10.33 9.33
C PRO A 365 -10.99 -10.96 9.53
N SER A 366 -10.33 -10.67 10.66
CA SER A 366 -9.02 -11.23 10.99
C SER A 366 -9.03 -12.75 11.14
N SER A 367 -10.18 -13.32 11.51
CA SER A 367 -10.41 -14.77 11.58
C SER A 367 -10.36 -15.46 10.22
N TYR A 368 -10.44 -14.74 9.09
CA TYR A 368 -10.34 -15.37 7.77
C TYR A 368 -8.95 -15.94 7.53
N ASN A 369 -7.90 -15.35 8.10
CA ASN A 369 -6.54 -15.85 7.93
C ASN A 369 -6.33 -17.26 8.50
N SER A 370 -7.08 -17.65 9.55
CA SER A 370 -6.98 -19.01 10.08
C SER A 370 -7.65 -20.04 9.16
N GLN A 371 -8.54 -19.61 8.27
CA GLN A 371 -9.25 -20.45 7.31
C GLN A 371 -8.48 -20.63 5.99
N LEU A 372 -7.29 -20.03 5.85
CA LEU A 372 -6.51 -20.08 4.62
C LEU A 372 -5.63 -21.34 4.56
N VAL A 373 -5.62 -21.99 3.40
CA VAL A 373 -4.84 -23.21 3.15
C VAL A 373 -4.27 -23.21 1.73
N THR A 374 -3.21 -23.97 1.53
CA THR A 374 -2.71 -24.33 0.20
C THR A 374 -2.66 -25.86 0.08
N PHE A 375 -3.22 -26.40 -1.00
CA PHE A 375 -3.16 -27.83 -1.27
C PHE A 375 -1.96 -28.15 -2.17
N THR A 376 -1.15 -29.12 -1.76
CA THR A 376 0.11 -29.44 -2.45
C THR A 376 0.24 -30.92 -2.77
N GLN A 377 1.05 -31.22 -3.79
CA GLN A 377 1.48 -32.56 -4.13
C GLN A 377 2.93 -32.53 -4.60
N GLU A 378 3.63 -33.65 -4.45
CA GLU A 378 4.96 -33.83 -5.02
C GLU A 378 4.88 -34.65 -6.31
N SER A 379 5.59 -34.20 -7.34
CA SER A 379 5.71 -34.91 -8.61
C SER A 379 7.11 -34.67 -9.17
N SER A 380 7.82 -35.72 -9.59
CA SER A 380 9.16 -35.63 -10.18
C SER A 380 10.17 -34.77 -9.37
N GLY A 381 10.12 -34.84 -8.04
CA GLY A 381 11.02 -34.10 -7.14
C GLY A 381 10.71 -32.60 -6.98
N LYS A 382 9.55 -32.14 -7.48
CA LYS A 382 9.06 -30.77 -7.33
C LYS A 382 7.76 -30.74 -6.54
N THR A 383 7.54 -29.66 -5.78
CA THR A 383 6.26 -29.40 -5.12
C THR A 383 5.36 -28.59 -6.04
N PHE A 384 4.16 -29.11 -6.29
CA PHE A 384 3.10 -28.43 -7.02
C PHE A 384 2.00 -27.98 -6.06
N VAL A 385 1.31 -26.91 -6.43
CA VAL A 385 0.20 -26.32 -5.70
C VAL A 385 -1.06 -26.38 -6.56
N LEU A 386 -2.20 -26.71 -5.95
CA LEU A 386 -3.50 -26.51 -6.57
C LEU A 386 -3.70 -25.00 -6.77
N SER A 387 -4.09 -24.59 -7.97
CA SER A 387 -4.23 -23.19 -8.34
C SER A 387 -5.55 -22.96 -9.07
N SER A 388 -6.25 -21.89 -8.69
CA SER A 388 -7.48 -21.41 -9.32
C SER A 388 -7.22 -20.11 -10.06
N ALA A 389 -7.08 -20.18 -11.39
CA ALA A 389 -6.84 -19.01 -12.24
C ALA A 389 -7.63 -19.12 -13.55
N ASN A 390 -8.08 -17.98 -14.08
CA ASN A 390 -8.81 -17.91 -15.36
C ASN A 390 -10.02 -18.87 -15.45
N GLY A 391 -10.74 -19.06 -14.34
CA GLY A 391 -11.89 -19.97 -14.27
C GLY A 391 -11.56 -21.46 -14.32
N SER A 392 -10.29 -21.84 -14.13
CA SER A 392 -9.83 -23.23 -14.19
C SER A 392 -8.99 -23.63 -12.97
N LEU A 393 -9.10 -24.89 -12.57
CA LEU A 393 -8.24 -25.51 -11.57
C LEU A 393 -7.10 -26.28 -12.23
N THR A 394 -5.87 -25.91 -11.89
CA THR A 394 -4.65 -26.53 -12.44
C THR A 394 -3.62 -26.74 -11.34
N MET A 395 -2.64 -27.62 -11.58
CA MET A 395 -1.45 -27.68 -10.76
C MET A 395 -0.37 -26.74 -11.29
N GLN A 396 0.17 -25.89 -10.43
CA GLN A 396 1.28 -24.98 -10.73
C GLN A 396 2.50 -25.36 -9.90
N GLU A 397 3.70 -25.07 -10.37
CA GLU A 397 4.90 -25.24 -9.54
C GLU A 397 4.83 -24.25 -8.37
N ARG A 398 5.17 -24.72 -7.16
CA ARG A 398 5.16 -23.85 -5.98
C ARG A 398 6.12 -22.69 -6.18
N PRO A 399 5.69 -21.42 -5.98
CA PRO A 399 6.58 -20.28 -6.14
C PRO A 399 7.70 -20.33 -5.10
N THR A 400 8.90 -19.94 -5.51
CA THR A 400 10.10 -19.89 -4.64
C THR A 400 10.25 -18.55 -3.92
N VAL A 401 9.44 -17.56 -4.28
CA VAL A 401 9.41 -16.22 -3.69
C VAL A 401 7.97 -15.85 -3.32
N ASP A 402 7.81 -15.09 -2.23
CA ASP A 402 6.49 -14.62 -1.82
C ASP A 402 6.03 -13.43 -2.66
N GLY A 403 4.72 -13.18 -2.62
CA GLY A 403 4.06 -12.06 -3.28
C GLY A 403 3.94 -12.24 -4.79
N THR A 404 3.46 -13.40 -5.23
CA THR A 404 3.24 -13.73 -6.65
C THR A 404 1.77 -14.07 -6.90
N ASP A 405 1.31 -13.88 -8.14
CA ASP A 405 -0.03 -14.32 -8.56
C ASP A 405 -0.23 -15.83 -8.34
N THR A 406 0.82 -16.65 -8.50
CA THR A 406 0.72 -18.09 -8.21
C THR A 406 0.42 -18.32 -6.73
N ALA A 407 1.05 -17.57 -5.81
CA ALA A 407 0.77 -17.68 -4.38
C ALA A 407 -0.67 -17.28 -4.04
N ILE A 408 -1.21 -16.24 -4.72
CA ILE A 408 -2.61 -15.86 -4.60
C ILE A 408 -3.53 -16.99 -5.09
N HIS A 409 -3.39 -17.40 -6.35
CA HIS A 409 -4.28 -18.38 -6.97
C HIS A 409 -4.21 -19.76 -6.30
N ALA A 410 -3.11 -20.06 -5.60
CA ALA A 410 -2.92 -21.28 -4.83
C ALA A 410 -3.33 -21.20 -3.35
N THR A 411 -3.80 -20.04 -2.90
CA THR A 411 -4.33 -19.87 -1.55
C THR A 411 -5.86 -19.91 -1.62
N PHE A 412 -6.46 -20.72 -0.77
CA PHE A 412 -7.90 -20.86 -0.67
C PHE A 412 -8.37 -20.63 0.76
N ARG A 413 -9.52 -19.97 0.90
CA ARG A 413 -10.27 -19.94 2.15
C ARG A 413 -11.19 -21.17 2.18
N VAL A 414 -11.08 -21.97 3.22
CA VAL A 414 -11.91 -23.16 3.41
C VAL A 414 -12.76 -23.01 4.65
N HIS A 415 -14.08 -23.02 4.47
CA HIS A 415 -15.03 -22.71 5.54
C HIS A 415 -16.36 -23.46 5.35
N PRO A 416 -17.14 -23.74 6.41
CA PRO A 416 -18.46 -24.35 6.29
C PRO A 416 -19.44 -23.40 5.58
N GLN A 417 -20.50 -23.97 4.99
CA GLN A 417 -21.56 -23.20 4.31
C GLN A 417 -22.33 -22.29 5.29
N ASP A 418 -22.61 -22.81 6.49
CA ASP A 418 -23.24 -22.09 7.58
C ASP A 418 -22.24 -21.93 8.72
N SER A 419 -21.75 -20.71 8.96
CA SER A 419 -21.62 -20.11 10.29
C SER A 419 -20.74 -18.86 10.28
N ALA A 420 -21.26 -17.82 10.91
CA ALA A 420 -20.54 -16.78 11.65
C ALA A 420 -19.74 -17.35 12.86
N GLY A 421 -19.15 -18.54 12.71
CA GLY A 421 -18.49 -19.30 13.77
C GLY A 421 -16.99 -19.37 13.53
N GLN A 422 -16.22 -19.01 14.56
CA GLN A 422 -14.77 -19.16 14.57
C GLN A 422 -14.41 -20.64 14.46
N LEU A 423 -13.79 -21.00 13.34
CA LEU A 423 -12.97 -22.20 13.25
C LEU A 423 -11.63 -21.85 13.91
N ASP A 424 -11.40 -22.37 15.12
CA ASP A 424 -10.09 -22.33 15.76
C ASP A 424 -9.15 -23.25 14.97
N THR A 425 -8.44 -22.66 14.01
CA THR A 425 -7.71 -23.37 12.95
C THR A 425 -6.19 -23.23 13.14
N GLN A 426 -5.74 -23.36 14.39
CA GLN A 426 -4.40 -23.86 14.63
C GLN A 426 -4.44 -25.40 14.64
N GLY A 427 -4.20 -26.01 13.47
CA GLY A 427 -3.82 -27.42 13.39
C GLY A 427 -4.91 -28.49 13.58
N ALA A 428 -6.20 -28.13 13.65
CA ALA A 428 -7.28 -29.12 13.68
C ALA A 428 -7.70 -29.52 12.26
N THR A 429 -7.48 -30.78 11.90
CA THR A 429 -7.92 -31.42 10.65
C THR A 429 -9.39 -31.12 10.33
N LEU A 430 -9.67 -30.58 9.14
CA LEU A 430 -11.00 -30.35 8.54
C LEU A 430 -11.77 -31.68 8.24
N LYS A 431 -11.41 -32.77 8.91
CA LYS A 431 -11.87 -34.13 8.63
C LYS A 431 -13.37 -34.27 8.93
N GLY A 432 -14.16 -34.60 7.91
CA GLY A 432 -15.56 -34.99 8.06
C GLY A 432 -16.59 -33.86 8.05
N THR A 433 -16.22 -32.64 7.64
CA THR A 433 -17.15 -31.51 7.50
C THR A 433 -17.30 -31.12 6.03
N SER A 434 -18.53 -30.86 5.59
CA SER A 434 -18.79 -30.28 4.26
C SER A 434 -18.42 -28.80 4.26
N VAL A 435 -17.50 -28.42 3.38
CA VAL A 435 -16.91 -27.08 3.29
C VAL A 435 -17.06 -26.51 1.90
N GLN A 436 -16.97 -25.19 1.81
CA GLN A 436 -16.76 -24.45 0.59
C GLN A 436 -15.28 -24.12 0.44
N ILE A 437 -14.80 -24.11 -0.81
CA ILE A 437 -13.45 -23.73 -1.16
C ILE A 437 -13.55 -22.43 -1.97
N GLU A 438 -13.07 -21.33 -1.40
CA GLU A 438 -13.11 -19.98 -1.98
C GLU A 438 -11.70 -19.54 -2.38
N PRO A 439 -11.44 -19.19 -3.66
CA PRO A 439 -10.15 -18.62 -4.07
C PRO A 439 -9.86 -17.29 -3.36
N PHE A 440 -8.62 -17.08 -2.91
CA PHE A 440 -8.23 -15.92 -2.10
C PHE A 440 -8.51 -14.56 -2.78
N ASP A 441 -8.27 -14.44 -4.08
CA ASP A 441 -8.46 -13.23 -4.90
C ASP A 441 -9.89 -13.00 -5.41
N LEU A 442 -10.78 -13.97 -5.22
CA LEU A 442 -12.17 -13.91 -5.70
C LEU A 442 -13.15 -14.00 -4.53
N PRO A 443 -13.12 -13.03 -3.60
CA PRO A 443 -13.95 -13.10 -2.41
C PRO A 443 -15.45 -13.22 -2.75
N GLY A 444 -16.15 -14.13 -2.09
CA GLY A 444 -17.55 -14.45 -2.35
C GLY A 444 -17.78 -15.44 -3.51
N THR A 445 -16.73 -15.89 -4.20
CA THR A 445 -16.81 -16.93 -5.25
C THR A 445 -16.31 -18.26 -4.70
N VAL A 446 -16.99 -19.35 -5.01
CA VAL A 446 -16.63 -20.70 -4.56
C VAL A 446 -16.35 -21.62 -5.75
N ILE A 447 -15.50 -22.62 -5.53
CA ILE A 447 -15.30 -23.73 -6.45
C ILE A 447 -16.52 -24.65 -6.39
N THR A 448 -17.03 -25.09 -7.54
CA THR A 448 -18.12 -26.05 -7.67
C THR A 448 -17.60 -27.47 -7.90
N ASN A 449 -18.45 -28.46 -7.74
CA ASN A 449 -18.18 -29.88 -8.02
C ASN A 449 -17.97 -30.14 -9.52
N ASN A 450 -18.30 -29.18 -10.39
CA ASN A 450 -17.95 -29.16 -11.81
C ASN A 450 -16.58 -28.52 -12.09
N LEU A 451 -15.81 -28.20 -11.04
CA LEU A 451 -14.48 -27.57 -11.08
C LEU A 451 -14.49 -26.17 -11.73
N THR A 452 -15.63 -25.49 -11.66
CA THR A 452 -15.80 -24.10 -12.10
C THR A 452 -15.95 -23.16 -10.90
N GLN A 453 -15.82 -21.86 -11.14
CA GLN A 453 -16.03 -20.82 -10.13
C GLN A 453 -17.47 -20.29 -10.22
N SER A 454 -18.13 -20.09 -9.07
CA SER A 454 -19.49 -19.54 -9.01
C SER A 454 -19.68 -18.63 -7.80
N ALA A 455 -20.37 -17.51 -8.00
CA ALA A 455 -20.84 -16.67 -6.89
C ALA A 455 -22.10 -17.25 -6.20
N GLN A 456 -22.82 -18.17 -6.89
CA GLN A 456 -23.99 -18.83 -6.33
C GLN A 456 -23.56 -20.02 -5.47
N LYS A 457 -23.82 -19.90 -4.17
CA LYS A 457 -23.55 -20.93 -3.16
C LYS A 457 -24.71 -21.94 -3.15
N SER A 458 -24.42 -23.19 -3.48
CA SER A 458 -25.40 -24.29 -3.50
C SER A 458 -24.76 -25.59 -2.99
N SER A 459 -25.54 -26.66 -2.90
CA SER A 459 -25.01 -27.99 -2.59
C SER A 459 -23.94 -28.46 -3.59
N ASP A 460 -23.96 -27.96 -4.83
CA ASP A 460 -22.93 -28.21 -5.86
C ASP A 460 -21.58 -27.52 -5.57
N SER A 461 -21.49 -26.70 -4.51
CA SER A 461 -20.24 -26.06 -4.07
C SER A 461 -19.59 -26.69 -2.84
N LEU A 462 -20.18 -27.79 -2.34
CA LEU A 462 -19.71 -28.47 -1.13
C LEU A 462 -18.67 -29.53 -1.45
N PHE A 463 -17.62 -29.58 -0.65
CA PHE A 463 -16.63 -30.64 -0.64
C PHE A 463 -16.53 -31.25 0.75
N ASN A 464 -16.37 -32.57 0.84
CA ASN A 464 -15.99 -33.21 2.09
C ASN A 464 -14.47 -33.36 2.11
N ILE A 465 -13.81 -32.76 3.10
CA ILE A 465 -12.38 -32.99 3.33
C ILE A 465 -12.26 -34.24 4.18
N VAL A 466 -11.72 -35.31 3.59
CA VAL A 466 -11.54 -36.61 4.24
C VAL A 466 -10.05 -36.91 4.42
N PRO A 467 -9.65 -37.82 5.33
CA PRO A 467 -8.28 -38.32 5.36
C PRO A 467 -7.83 -38.76 3.97
N GLY A 468 -6.59 -38.44 3.59
CA GLY A 468 -6.10 -38.75 2.26
C GLY A 468 -6.13 -40.24 1.98
N LEU A 469 -6.48 -40.57 0.74
CA LEU A 469 -6.69 -41.94 0.31
C LEU A 469 -5.38 -42.74 0.22
N ASP A 470 -4.23 -42.07 0.13
CA ASP A 470 -2.89 -42.65 0.10
C ASP A 470 -2.42 -43.22 1.45
N GLY A 471 -3.20 -43.04 2.52
CA GLY A 471 -2.88 -43.52 3.87
C GLY A 471 -1.85 -42.66 4.62
N ASN A 472 -1.39 -41.55 4.04
CA ASN A 472 -0.50 -40.61 4.72
C ASN A 472 -1.30 -39.82 5.78
N PRO A 473 -0.86 -39.77 7.06
CA PRO A 473 -1.61 -39.07 8.10
C PRO A 473 -1.77 -37.56 7.85
N ASN A 474 -0.88 -36.96 7.06
CA ASN A 474 -0.84 -35.53 6.75
C ASN A 474 -1.51 -35.17 5.42
N SER A 475 -2.02 -36.16 4.69
CA SER A 475 -2.74 -35.94 3.43
C SER A 475 -4.25 -35.84 3.67
N VAL A 476 -4.91 -35.17 2.74
CA VAL A 476 -6.37 -35.02 2.65
C VAL A 476 -6.81 -35.31 1.23
N SER A 477 -8.03 -35.81 1.07
CA SER A 477 -8.68 -35.93 -0.23
C SER A 477 -9.93 -35.07 -0.25
N LEU A 478 -10.14 -34.38 -1.37
CA LEU A 478 -11.26 -33.47 -1.57
C LEU A 478 -12.37 -34.22 -2.30
N GLU A 479 -13.38 -34.69 -1.57
CA GLU A 479 -14.53 -35.42 -2.10
C GLU A 479 -15.64 -34.46 -2.53
N LEU A 480 -16.31 -34.74 -3.65
CA LEU A 480 -17.48 -33.98 -4.08
C LEU A 480 -18.67 -34.20 -3.14
N GLY A 481 -19.23 -33.12 -2.60
CA GLY A 481 -20.41 -33.18 -1.73
C GLY A 481 -21.66 -33.73 -2.43
N THR A 482 -21.82 -33.46 -3.73
CA THR A 482 -22.94 -34.00 -4.54
C THR A 482 -22.75 -35.46 -4.96
N LYS A 483 -21.52 -35.97 -4.94
CA LYS A 483 -21.17 -37.32 -5.41
C LYS A 483 -20.14 -37.96 -4.47
N PRO A 484 -20.57 -38.46 -3.30
CA PRO A 484 -19.69 -39.21 -2.40
C PRO A 484 -19.00 -40.37 -3.13
N GLY A 485 -17.72 -40.58 -2.84
CA GLY A 485 -16.84 -41.52 -3.52
C GLY A 485 -16.14 -40.97 -4.77
N CYS A 486 -16.41 -39.72 -5.17
CA CYS A 486 -15.74 -39.01 -6.25
C CYS A 486 -14.86 -37.88 -5.71
N PHE A 487 -13.61 -37.80 -6.17
CA PHE A 487 -12.57 -36.94 -5.61
C PHE A 487 -11.93 -36.07 -6.69
N LEU A 488 -11.37 -34.92 -6.29
CA LEU A 488 -10.42 -34.20 -7.14
C LEU A 488 -9.18 -35.07 -7.32
N VAL A 489 -8.76 -35.25 -8.57
CA VAL A 489 -7.56 -36.01 -8.95
C VAL A 489 -6.73 -35.24 -9.95
N ILE A 490 -5.42 -35.41 -9.84
CA ILE A 490 -4.44 -35.06 -10.86
C ILE A 490 -3.56 -36.30 -11.00
N GLY A 491 -3.33 -36.80 -12.22
CA GLY A 491 -2.70 -38.11 -12.44
C GLY A 491 -1.33 -38.27 -11.77
N VAL A 492 -0.71 -39.45 -11.88
CA VAL A 492 0.68 -39.65 -11.44
C VAL A 492 1.63 -39.16 -12.54
N ASP A 493 2.65 -38.38 -12.16
CA ASP A 493 3.64 -37.75 -13.07
C ASP A 493 3.05 -36.73 -14.07
N TYR A 494 2.80 -35.52 -13.59
CA TYR A 494 2.30 -34.39 -14.40
C TYR A 494 3.24 -33.20 -14.43
N SER A 495 2.99 -32.29 -15.39
CA SER A 495 3.70 -31.02 -15.57
C SER A 495 2.85 -29.81 -15.12
N VAL A 496 3.48 -28.64 -15.08
CA VAL A 496 2.82 -27.34 -14.83
C VAL A 496 1.63 -27.16 -15.79
N GLY A 497 0.52 -26.63 -15.27
CA GLY A 497 -0.69 -26.34 -16.04
C GLY A 497 -1.63 -27.54 -16.26
N THR A 498 -1.29 -28.71 -15.72
CA THR A 498 -2.18 -29.89 -15.81
C THR A 498 -3.49 -29.60 -15.08
N LYS A 499 -4.62 -29.84 -15.76
CA LYS A 499 -5.97 -29.58 -15.22
C LYS A 499 -6.39 -30.62 -14.21
N ILE A 500 -7.03 -30.18 -13.13
CA ILE A 500 -7.67 -31.07 -12.17
C ILE A 500 -8.88 -31.75 -12.82
N GLN A 501 -9.09 -33.01 -12.47
CA GLN A 501 -10.23 -33.80 -12.90
C GLN A 501 -10.98 -34.34 -11.69
N VAL A 502 -12.16 -34.92 -11.94
CA VAL A 502 -12.92 -35.67 -10.94
C VAL A 502 -12.86 -37.13 -11.32
N SER A 503 -12.56 -38.00 -10.36
CA SER A 503 -12.62 -39.44 -10.55
C SER A 503 -13.20 -40.15 -9.33
N CYS A 504 -13.90 -41.26 -9.56
CA CYS A 504 -14.63 -41.98 -8.52
C CYS A 504 -14.01 -43.34 -8.24
N LYS A 505 -14.03 -43.79 -6.99
CA LYS A 505 -13.52 -45.12 -6.60
C LYS A 505 -14.19 -46.27 -7.35
N SER A 506 -15.45 -46.10 -7.76
CA SER A 506 -16.22 -47.12 -8.49
C SER A 506 -15.82 -47.28 -9.95
N SER A 507 -15.14 -46.30 -10.56
CA SER A 507 -14.84 -46.27 -12.00
C SER A 507 -13.42 -46.70 -12.37
N LEU A 508 -12.51 -46.86 -11.41
CA LEU A 508 -11.13 -47.31 -11.65
C LEU A 508 -10.74 -48.39 -10.63
N PRO A 509 -10.27 -49.58 -11.05
CA PRO A 509 -9.59 -50.49 -10.14
C PRO A 509 -8.33 -49.80 -9.60
N SER A 510 -8.09 -49.86 -8.29
CA SER A 510 -6.83 -49.39 -7.69
C SER A 510 -5.69 -50.28 -8.20
N ILE A 511 -5.03 -49.84 -9.27
CA ILE A 511 -3.81 -50.47 -9.78
C ILE A 511 -2.66 -49.80 -9.02
N ASN A 512 -2.02 -50.55 -8.12
CA ASN A 512 -0.85 -50.12 -7.35
C ASN A 512 -1.02 -48.83 -6.51
N GLY A 513 -2.23 -48.47 -6.09
CA GLY A 513 -2.44 -47.26 -5.27
C GLY A 513 -2.38 -45.93 -6.04
N ILE A 514 -2.34 -45.98 -7.38
CA ILE A 514 -2.18 -44.78 -8.23
C ILE A 514 -3.34 -43.79 -8.05
N PHE A 515 -4.57 -44.29 -7.94
CA PHE A 515 -5.74 -43.44 -7.72
C PHE A 515 -5.66 -42.74 -6.37
N GLU A 516 -5.29 -43.49 -5.33
CA GLU A 516 -5.16 -43.00 -3.97
C GLU A 516 -4.12 -41.89 -3.86
N GLN A 517 -2.97 -42.05 -4.53
CA GLN A 517 -1.94 -41.02 -4.62
C GLN A 517 -2.42 -39.80 -5.42
N ALA A 518 -3.02 -40.02 -6.59
CA ALA A 518 -3.56 -38.96 -7.46
C ALA A 518 -4.66 -38.11 -6.79
N ALA A 519 -5.42 -38.71 -5.88
CA ALA A 519 -6.53 -38.08 -5.15
C ALA A 519 -6.14 -37.44 -3.81
N SER A 520 -4.87 -37.55 -3.38
CA SER A 520 -4.41 -37.11 -2.06
C SER A 520 -3.53 -35.87 -2.17
N PHE A 521 -3.81 -34.86 -1.35
CA PHE A 521 -3.07 -33.60 -1.27
C PHE A 521 -2.56 -33.38 0.14
N VAL A 522 -1.39 -32.77 0.30
CA VAL A 522 -0.96 -32.25 1.59
C VAL A 522 -1.60 -30.87 1.80
N GLN A 523 -2.29 -30.70 2.91
CA GLN A 523 -2.80 -29.40 3.36
C GLN A 523 -1.67 -28.61 4.02
N ALA A 524 -1.07 -27.69 3.29
CA ALA A 524 0.03 -26.85 3.76
C ALA A 524 -0.46 -25.49 4.28
N ALA A 525 0.43 -24.80 5.00
CA ALA A 525 0.24 -23.40 5.36
C ALA A 525 0.00 -22.54 4.10
N PRO A 526 -0.85 -21.51 4.17
CA PRO A 526 -1.20 -20.71 3.01
C PRO A 526 0.00 -19.91 2.49
N LEU A 527 0.06 -19.73 1.18
CA LEU A 527 1.13 -18.93 0.54
C LEU A 527 0.87 -17.42 0.61
N ARG A 528 -0.39 -17.01 0.83
CA ARG A 528 -0.77 -15.61 1.12
C ARG A 528 -1.67 -15.53 2.35
N GLN A 529 -1.64 -14.37 2.99
CA GLN A 529 -2.53 -13.99 4.08
C GLN A 529 -3.11 -12.62 3.76
N TYR A 530 -4.34 -12.37 4.21
CA TYR A 530 -4.94 -11.05 4.15
C TYR A 530 -4.13 -10.07 4.99
N HIS A 531 -3.79 -8.93 4.39
CA HIS A 531 -3.20 -7.82 5.13
C HIS A 531 -4.15 -7.31 6.24
N PRO A 532 -3.67 -6.83 7.40
CA PRO A 532 -4.56 -6.28 8.46
C PRO A 532 -5.49 -5.15 8.00
N ILE A 533 -5.10 -4.44 6.94
CA ILE A 533 -5.85 -3.38 6.26
C ILE A 533 -6.45 -3.93 4.96
N SER A 534 -7.15 -5.07 5.02
CA SER A 534 -7.82 -5.65 3.85
C SER A 534 -9.31 -5.38 3.86
N PHE A 535 -9.86 -5.12 2.68
CA PHE A 535 -11.29 -4.92 2.43
C PHE A 535 -11.75 -5.75 1.23
N ILE A 536 -13.04 -6.05 1.17
CA ILE A 536 -13.69 -6.63 0.00
C ILE A 536 -14.58 -5.55 -0.61
N ALA A 537 -14.32 -5.20 -1.86
CA ALA A 537 -15.17 -4.30 -2.65
C ALA A 537 -16.04 -5.10 -3.62
N LYS A 538 -17.32 -4.76 -3.72
CA LYS A 538 -18.23 -5.33 -4.71
C LYS A 538 -17.86 -4.85 -6.12
N GLY A 539 -17.98 -5.73 -7.09
CA GLY A 539 -17.75 -5.40 -8.49
C GLY A 539 -18.79 -6.04 -9.40
N VAL A 540 -18.94 -5.46 -10.59
CA VAL A 540 -20.00 -5.82 -11.54
C VAL A 540 -19.91 -7.28 -11.98
N LYS A 541 -18.68 -7.79 -12.16
CA LYS A 541 -18.42 -9.17 -12.56
C LYS A 541 -17.95 -10.06 -11.41
N ARG A 542 -17.19 -9.49 -10.48
CA ARG A 542 -16.62 -10.16 -9.32
C ARG A 542 -16.31 -9.14 -8.24
N ASN A 543 -16.16 -9.61 -7.00
CA ASN A 543 -15.62 -8.77 -5.93
C ASN A 543 -14.09 -8.66 -6.03
N PHE A 544 -13.54 -7.61 -5.43
CA PHE A 544 -12.12 -7.32 -5.36
C PHE A 544 -11.63 -7.43 -3.92
N LEU A 545 -10.52 -8.13 -3.69
CA LEU A 545 -9.75 -7.99 -2.47
C LEU A 545 -8.88 -6.74 -2.58
N LEU A 546 -9.10 -5.76 -1.70
CA LEU A 546 -8.34 -4.52 -1.60
C LEU A 546 -7.30 -4.62 -0.49
N GLU A 547 -6.04 -4.26 -0.78
CA GLU A 547 -4.94 -4.18 0.19
C GLU A 547 -4.12 -2.88 -0.03
N PRO A 548 -3.33 -2.39 0.94
CA PRO A 548 -2.48 -1.22 0.72
C PRO A 548 -1.49 -1.45 -0.42
N LEU A 549 -1.32 -0.48 -1.32
CA LEU A 549 -0.46 -0.65 -2.50
C LEU A 549 0.98 -1.06 -2.17
N TYR A 550 1.52 -0.62 -1.03
CA TYR A 550 2.88 -0.97 -0.62
C TYR A 550 3.04 -2.45 -0.22
N SER A 551 1.95 -3.17 0.09
CA SER A 551 2.02 -4.59 0.47
C SER A 551 2.19 -5.52 -0.73
N LEU A 552 1.84 -5.05 -1.94
CA LEU A 552 1.92 -5.82 -3.17
C LEU A 552 3.34 -5.81 -3.76
N ARG A 553 3.75 -6.94 -4.32
CA ARG A 553 5.05 -7.20 -4.93
C ARG A 553 4.88 -7.51 -6.42
N ASP A 554 4.82 -8.79 -6.80
CA ASP A 554 4.71 -9.23 -8.19
C ASP A 554 3.24 -9.45 -8.59
N GLU A 555 2.32 -9.36 -7.63
CA GLU A 555 0.89 -9.53 -7.87
C GLU A 555 0.32 -8.47 -8.83
N PHE A 556 -0.67 -8.87 -9.64
CA PHE A 556 -1.40 -7.96 -10.52
C PHE A 556 -2.51 -7.23 -9.76
N TYR A 557 -2.60 -5.91 -9.97
CA TYR A 557 -3.52 -5.04 -9.24
C TYR A 557 -4.11 -3.92 -10.09
N THR A 558 -5.12 -3.27 -9.51
CA THR A 558 -5.80 -2.08 -10.00
C THR A 558 -5.85 -1.03 -8.89
N VAL A 559 -5.38 0.20 -9.16
CA VAL A 559 -5.44 1.33 -8.21
C VAL A 559 -6.70 2.18 -8.41
N TYR A 560 -7.03 2.46 -9.67
CA TYR A 560 -8.19 3.25 -10.06
C TYR A 560 -9.32 2.36 -10.57
N PHE A 561 -10.51 2.52 -9.99
CA PHE A 561 -11.70 1.76 -10.33
C PHE A 561 -12.70 2.63 -11.07
N ASN A 562 -13.37 2.05 -12.06
CA ASN A 562 -14.55 2.65 -12.65
C ASN A 562 -15.75 2.41 -11.72
N LEU A 563 -16.25 3.47 -11.07
CA LEU A 563 -17.36 3.41 -10.11
C LEU A 563 -18.73 3.70 -10.75
N GLY A 564 -18.77 4.00 -12.05
CA GLY A 564 -20.00 4.36 -12.79
C GLY A 564 -20.47 3.28 -13.77
N ALA A 565 -19.93 2.07 -13.67
CA ALA A 565 -20.22 0.94 -14.56
C ALA A 565 -21.54 0.23 -14.26
#